data_AF-A0A452YEU1-F1
#
_entry.id   AF-A0A452YEU1-F1
#
_cell.length_a   1.000
_cell.length_b   1.000
_cell.length_c   1.000
_cell.angle_alpha   90.00
_cell.angle_beta   90.00
_cell.angle_gamma   90.00
#
_symmetry.space_group_name_H-M   'P 1'
#
loop_
_entity.id
_entity.type
_entity.pdbx_description
1 polymer ?
#
loop_
_entity_poly.entity_id
_entity_poly.type
_entity_poly.pdbx_seq_one_letter_code
_entity_poly.pdbx_strand_id
1 'polypeptide(L)'
;MKPQYLTNIALKINMKVGGRNTVLLDAVVGNLPRVSNTPTIIFGADVSHPHHGEGRSSPSIAAVVASQDWPEVTNYAGLVRPQARHEEIIQGLFNENDCGSGCISGGMIKEHLISFMRSTGHIP
;
A
#
# COMPACT_ATOMS: atom_id res chain seq x y z
N MET A 1 4.56 24.79 -24.12
CA MET A 1 4.61 23.54 -23.33
C MET A 1 3.39 22.70 -23.68
N LYS A 2 3.48 21.36 -23.79
CA LYS A 2 2.34 20.53 -24.22
C LYS A 2 1.26 20.49 -23.11
N PRO A 3 -0.01 20.86 -23.37
CA PRO A 3 -1.06 20.88 -22.35
C PRO A 3 -1.20 19.55 -21.60
N GLN A 4 -1.16 18.42 -22.31
CA GLN A 4 -1.23 17.08 -21.70
C GLN A 4 -0.13 16.82 -20.66
N TYR A 5 1.08 17.33 -20.90
CA TYR A 5 2.20 17.14 -19.96
C TYR A 5 1.94 17.87 -18.65
N LEU A 6 1.44 19.11 -18.72
CA LEU A 6 1.06 19.89 -17.55
C LEU A 6 -0.10 19.23 -16.80
N THR A 7 -1.10 18.71 -17.50
CA THR A 7 -2.20 17.94 -16.90
C THR A 7 -1.67 16.73 -16.14
N ASN A 8 -0.80 15.92 -16.73
CA ASN A 8 -0.24 14.75 -16.07
C ASN A 8 0.59 15.12 -14.82
N ILE A 9 1.30 16.26 -14.84
CA ILE A 9 2.00 16.77 -13.66
C ILE A 9 1.01 17.19 -12.58
N ALA A 10 -0.01 17.97 -12.94
CA ALA A 10 -1.03 18.42 -12.00
C ALA A 10 -1.73 17.24 -11.31
N LEU A 11 -2.07 16.19 -12.07
CA LEU A 11 -2.63 14.95 -11.53
C LEU A 11 -1.70 14.27 -10.51
N LYS A 12 -0.39 14.22 -10.79
CA LYS A 12 0.61 13.63 -9.88
C LYS A 12 0.80 14.48 -8.62
N ILE A 13 0.83 15.81 -8.76
CA ILE A 13 0.95 16.73 -7.63
C ILE A 13 -0.27 16.61 -6.74
N ASN A 14 -1.48 16.64 -7.32
CA ASN A 14 -2.74 16.54 -6.58
C ASN A 14 -2.75 15.30 -5.67
N MET A 15 -2.37 14.12 -6.19
CA MET A 15 -2.28 12.90 -5.37
C MET A 15 -1.21 12.98 -4.28
N LYS A 16 -0.04 13.58 -4.54
CA LYS A 16 1.04 13.69 -3.54
C LYS A 16 0.72 14.64 -2.39
N VAL A 17 -0.17 15.61 -2.59
CA VAL A 17 -0.61 16.54 -1.54
C VAL A 17 -1.92 16.12 -0.87
N GLY A 18 -2.37 14.88 -1.11
CA GLY A 18 -3.57 14.29 -0.50
C GLY A 18 -4.88 14.57 -1.24
N GLY A 19 -4.82 15.16 -2.43
CA GLY A 19 -5.97 15.33 -3.32
C GLY A 19 -6.36 14.05 -4.06
N ARG A 20 -7.61 13.97 -4.51
CA ARG A 20 -8.17 12.84 -5.26
C ARG A 20 -8.44 13.28 -6.70
N ASN A 21 -8.02 12.49 -7.69
CA ASN A 21 -8.30 12.77 -9.10
C ASN A 21 -9.59 12.09 -9.59
N THR A 22 -9.87 10.90 -9.08
CA THR A 22 -11.02 10.07 -9.47
C THR A 22 -11.51 9.30 -8.25
N VAL A 23 -12.83 9.13 -8.15
CA VAL A 23 -13.48 8.28 -7.14
C VAL A 23 -14.44 7.35 -7.86
N LEU A 24 -14.55 6.10 -7.42
CA LEU A 24 -15.55 5.18 -7.94
C LEU A 24 -16.90 5.48 -7.28
N LEU A 25 -17.89 5.94 -8.06
CA LEU A 25 -19.20 6.32 -7.53
C LEU A 25 -19.87 5.16 -6.77
N ASP A 26 -19.79 3.94 -7.30
CA ASP A 26 -20.35 2.76 -6.64
C ASP A 26 -19.74 2.48 -5.26
N ALA A 27 -18.47 2.85 -5.05
CA ALA A 27 -17.83 2.72 -3.75
C ALA A 27 -18.46 3.68 -2.71
N VAL A 28 -18.81 4.90 -3.14
CA VAL A 28 -19.43 5.94 -2.29
C VAL A 28 -20.90 5.67 -2.02
N VAL A 29 -21.63 5.19 -3.03
CA VAL A 29 -23.09 4.94 -2.95
C VAL A 29 -23.40 3.61 -2.27
N GLY A 30 -22.40 2.79 -1.96
CA GLY A 30 -22.60 1.51 -1.25
C GLY A 30 -22.91 0.32 -2.18
N ASN A 31 -22.68 0.48 -3.48
CA ASN A 31 -23.02 -0.52 -4.50
C ASN A 31 -21.90 -1.53 -4.75
N LEU A 32 -20.80 -1.48 -4.00
CA LEU A 32 -19.72 -2.46 -4.08
C LEU A 32 -19.73 -3.36 -2.83
N PRO A 33 -20.45 -4.51 -2.87
CA PRO A 33 -20.53 -5.43 -1.75
C PRO A 33 -19.13 -5.81 -1.27
N ARG A 34 -18.97 -5.95 0.06
CA ARG A 34 -17.71 -6.27 0.75
C ARG A 34 -16.64 -5.19 0.72
N VAL A 35 -16.75 -4.17 -0.12
CA VAL A 35 -15.83 -3.02 -0.12
C VAL A 35 -16.49 -1.82 0.56
N SER A 36 -17.76 -1.54 0.28
CA SER A 36 -18.45 -0.34 0.79
C SER A 36 -19.34 -0.58 2.02
N ASN A 37 -19.69 -1.83 2.32
CA ASN A 37 -20.65 -2.14 3.40
C ASN A 37 -19.99 -2.23 4.78
N THR A 38 -18.70 -2.56 4.80
CA THR A 38 -17.89 -2.70 6.01
C THR A 38 -16.56 -2.04 5.76
N PRO A 39 -15.94 -1.40 6.78
CA PRO A 39 -14.58 -0.91 6.68
C PRO A 39 -13.69 -1.96 6.05
N THR A 40 -13.01 -1.61 4.96
CA THR A 40 -12.26 -2.56 4.14
C THR A 40 -10.97 -1.91 3.68
N ILE A 41 -9.87 -2.64 3.85
CA ILE A 41 -8.56 -2.26 3.35
C ILE A 41 -8.17 -3.14 2.16
N ILE A 42 -7.64 -2.54 1.10
CA ILE A 42 -7.17 -3.26 -0.09
C ILE A 42 -5.65 -3.20 -0.12
N PHE A 43 -5.02 -4.37 -0.15
CA PHE A 43 -3.57 -4.52 -0.26
C PHE A 43 -3.14 -4.84 -1.69
N GLY A 44 -1.98 -4.34 -2.08
CA GLY A 44 -1.21 -4.78 -3.23
C GLY A 44 0.24 -5.02 -2.82
N ALA A 45 0.89 -6.00 -3.40
CA ALA A 45 2.27 -6.33 -3.06
C ALA A 45 3.02 -6.82 -4.30
N ASP A 46 4.30 -6.45 -4.39
CA ASP A 46 5.17 -6.83 -5.50
C ASP A 46 6.64 -6.87 -5.05
N VAL A 47 7.47 -7.64 -5.77
CA VAL A 47 8.92 -7.64 -5.60
C VAL A 47 9.59 -7.30 -6.91
N SER A 48 10.41 -6.24 -6.89
CA SER A 48 11.21 -5.83 -8.04
C SER A 48 12.63 -6.37 -7.91
N HIS A 49 13.09 -7.09 -8.95
CA HIS A 49 14.45 -7.61 -9.03
C HIS A 49 15.37 -6.72 -9.86
N PRO A 50 16.66 -6.61 -9.48
CA PRO A 50 17.65 -5.90 -10.26
C PRO A 50 17.92 -6.61 -11.60
N HIS A 51 18.25 -5.83 -12.63
CA HIS A 51 18.52 -6.36 -13.97
C HIS A 51 19.73 -7.30 -13.97
N HIS A 52 19.78 -8.24 -14.91
CA HIS A 52 20.87 -9.23 -15.01
C HIS A 52 22.29 -8.62 -15.14
N GLY A 53 22.40 -7.36 -15.57
CA GLY A 53 23.68 -6.63 -15.69
C GLY A 53 24.04 -5.75 -14.49
N GLU A 54 23.13 -5.57 -13.52
CA GLU A 54 23.45 -4.87 -12.27
C GLU A 54 24.24 -5.79 -11.35
N GLY A 55 25.18 -5.23 -10.58
CA GLY A 55 26.17 -6.00 -9.82
C GLY A 55 25.56 -7.12 -8.98
N ARG A 56 26.27 -8.26 -8.85
CA ARG A 56 25.81 -9.49 -8.17
C ARG A 56 25.25 -9.29 -6.75
N SER A 57 25.56 -8.16 -6.11
CA SER A 57 25.15 -7.82 -4.74
C SER A 57 23.86 -6.98 -4.66
N SER A 58 23.22 -6.64 -5.78
CA SER A 58 22.02 -5.80 -5.77
C SER A 58 20.85 -6.57 -5.14
N PRO A 59 20.17 -6.03 -4.11
CA PRO A 59 19.05 -6.72 -3.44
C PRO A 59 17.78 -6.63 -4.28
N SER A 60 16.80 -7.48 -3.97
CA SER A 60 15.42 -7.27 -4.46
C SER A 60 14.73 -6.24 -3.56
N ILE A 61 13.77 -5.50 -4.09
CA ILE A 61 12.96 -4.56 -3.31
C ILE A 61 11.53 -5.07 -3.27
N ALA A 62 11.07 -5.42 -2.07
CA ALA A 62 9.66 -5.70 -1.84
C ALA A 62 8.91 -4.41 -1.54
N ALA A 63 7.70 -4.30 -2.07
CA ALA A 63 6.79 -3.20 -1.84
C ALA A 63 5.42 -3.73 -1.45
N VAL A 64 4.83 -3.18 -0.38
CA VAL A 64 3.45 -3.44 0.02
C VAL A 64 2.73 -2.11 0.09
N VAL A 65 1.64 -2.00 -0.66
CA VAL A 65 0.75 -0.85 -0.70
C VAL A 65 -0.59 -1.21 -0.09
N ALA A 66 -1.23 -0.26 0.58
CA ALA A 66 -2.56 -0.46 1.15
C ALA A 66 -3.40 0.82 1.07
N SER A 67 -4.71 0.68 0.82
CA SER A 67 -5.64 1.80 0.90
C SER A 67 -5.68 2.40 2.31
N GLN A 68 -5.87 3.71 2.41
CA GLN A 68 -5.84 4.48 3.67
C GLN A 68 -7.12 5.28 3.90
N ASP A 69 -8.10 5.13 3.01
CA ASP A 69 -9.40 5.76 3.10
C ASP A 69 -10.49 4.75 2.73
N TRP A 70 -11.62 4.90 3.40
CA TRP A 70 -12.80 4.10 3.23
C TRP A 70 -14.02 5.00 3.49
N PRO A 71 -15.09 4.92 2.67
CA PRO A 71 -15.36 3.90 1.64
C PRO A 71 -14.79 4.21 0.24
N GLU A 72 -14.12 5.35 0.03
CA GLU A 72 -13.77 5.77 -1.34
C GLU A 72 -12.59 5.03 -1.95
N VAL A 73 -11.68 4.47 -1.14
CA VAL A 73 -10.53 3.66 -1.56
C VAL A 73 -9.72 4.34 -2.67
N THR A 74 -9.26 5.57 -2.41
CA THR A 74 -8.55 6.40 -3.40
C THR A 74 -7.14 6.81 -2.96
N ASN A 75 -6.85 6.72 -1.67
CA ASN A 75 -5.56 7.05 -1.09
C ASN A 75 -4.83 5.77 -0.70
N TYR A 76 -3.57 5.65 -1.11
CA TYR A 76 -2.75 4.47 -0.84
C TYR A 76 -1.42 4.89 -0.24
N ALA A 77 -1.01 4.20 0.82
CA ALA A 77 0.33 4.29 1.38
C ALA A 77 1.16 3.08 0.93
N GLY A 78 2.46 3.27 0.76
CA GLY A 78 3.41 2.22 0.39
C GLY A 78 4.52 2.07 1.42
N LEU A 79 4.88 0.83 1.71
CA LEU A 79 6.07 0.46 2.47
C LEU A 79 6.99 -0.33 1.55
N VAL A 80 8.29 -0.08 1.64
CA VAL A 80 9.31 -0.78 0.85
C VAL A 80 10.39 -1.33 1.76
N ARG A 81 10.90 -2.52 1.47
CA ARG A 81 12.06 -3.09 2.16
C ARG A 81 12.97 -3.82 1.17
N PRO A 82 14.30 -3.72 1.36
CA PRO A 82 15.23 -4.59 0.67
C PRO A 82 15.14 -6.02 1.23
N GLN A 83 15.28 -7.01 0.36
CA GLN A 83 15.36 -8.42 0.72
C GLN A 83 16.40 -9.16 -0.13
N ALA A 84 16.56 -10.45 0.10
CA ALA A 84 17.58 -11.21 -0.62
C ALA A 84 17.31 -11.20 -2.13
N ARG A 85 18.38 -11.38 -2.90
CA ARG A 85 18.32 -11.29 -4.36
C ARG A 85 17.49 -12.45 -4.92
N HIS A 86 16.57 -12.13 -5.85
CA HIS A 86 15.62 -13.08 -6.44
C HIS A 86 14.77 -13.84 -5.43
N GLU A 87 14.52 -13.21 -4.29
CA GLU A 87 13.58 -13.73 -3.31
C GLU A 87 12.19 -13.22 -3.66
N GLU A 88 11.28 -14.13 -3.97
CA GLU A 88 9.88 -13.81 -4.34
C GLU A 88 8.99 -13.62 -3.10
N ILE A 89 9.33 -14.30 -2.01
CA ILE A 89 8.56 -14.21 -0.76
C ILE A 89 8.94 -12.93 -0.03
N ILE A 90 7.94 -12.09 0.25
CA ILE A 90 8.17 -10.82 0.93
C ILE A 90 8.59 -11.05 2.38
N GLN A 91 9.85 -10.73 2.65
CA GLN A 91 10.39 -10.81 4.00
C GLN A 91 9.87 -9.65 4.87
N GLY A 92 9.42 -9.97 6.08
CA GLY A 92 8.85 -8.97 6.98
C GLY A 92 7.43 -8.52 6.63
N LEU A 93 6.73 -9.25 5.75
CA LEU A 93 5.30 -9.03 5.46
C LEU A 93 4.47 -9.12 6.76
N PHE A 94 4.74 -10.17 7.52
CA PHE A 94 4.19 -10.44 8.85
C PHE A 94 5.26 -11.14 9.69
N ASN A 95 5.44 -10.68 10.93
CA ASN A 95 6.40 -11.25 11.87
C ASN A 95 5.66 -11.76 13.11
N GLU A 96 5.70 -13.07 13.32
CA GLU A 96 5.46 -13.71 14.61
C GLU A 96 6.81 -13.86 15.28
N ASN A 97 7.11 -13.00 16.26
CA ASN A 97 8.27 -13.29 17.11
C ASN A 97 7.81 -14.34 18.12
N ASP A 98 8.40 -15.53 18.05
CA ASP A 98 8.28 -16.58 19.06
C ASP A 98 8.89 -16.12 20.39
N CYS A 99 8.12 -15.36 21.18
CA CYS A 99 8.41 -15.11 22.59
C CYS A 99 7.08 -14.99 23.36
N GLY A 100 6.97 -15.65 24.51
CA GLY A 100 5.70 -15.89 25.20
C GLY A 100 4.85 -14.66 25.57
N SER A 101 3.53 -14.89 25.65
CA SER A 101 2.42 -14.12 26.26
C SER A 101 2.41 -12.58 26.30
N GLY A 102 3.23 -11.90 25.49
CA GLY A 102 3.26 -10.42 25.48
C GLY A 102 3.76 -9.78 24.19
N CYS A 103 3.90 -10.53 23.09
CA CYS A 103 4.49 -10.00 21.87
C CYS A 103 3.47 -9.30 20.97
N ILE A 104 3.80 -8.06 20.62
CA ILE A 104 3.13 -7.29 19.58
C ILE A 104 3.59 -7.88 18.24
N SER A 105 2.71 -8.59 17.52
CA SER A 105 2.94 -9.01 16.13
C SER A 105 3.46 -7.85 15.29
N GLY A 106 4.32 -8.06 14.30
CA GLY A 106 4.94 -6.99 13.51
C GLY A 106 4.75 -7.16 12.01
N GLY A 107 5.35 -6.27 11.22
CA GLY A 107 5.44 -6.40 9.77
C GLY A 107 4.65 -5.34 9.00
N MET A 108 4.87 -5.32 7.69
CA MET A 108 4.29 -4.32 6.79
C MET A 108 2.76 -4.30 6.82
N ILE A 109 2.12 -5.47 6.93
CA ILE A 109 0.65 -5.54 6.99
C ILE A 109 0.13 -4.82 8.23
N LYS A 110 0.75 -5.06 9.40
CA LYS A 110 0.32 -4.42 10.64
C LYS A 110 0.53 -2.91 10.63
N GLU A 111 1.64 -2.44 10.09
CA GLU A 111 1.91 -1.01 9.95
C GLU A 111 0.81 -0.33 9.13
N HIS A 112 0.38 -0.94 8.02
CA HIS A 112 -0.74 -0.47 7.22
C HIS A 112 -2.08 -0.53 7.95
N LEU A 113 -2.36 -1.59 8.72
CA LEU A 113 -3.59 -1.70 9.52
C LEU A 113 -3.65 -0.60 10.59
N ILE A 114 -2.54 -0.31 11.27
CA ILE A 114 -2.45 0.79 12.23
C ILE A 114 -2.67 2.14 11.54
N SER A 115 -2.06 2.34 10.37
CA SER A 115 -2.23 3.57 9.59
C SER A 115 -3.67 3.76 9.11
N PHE A 116 -4.32 2.69 8.64
CA PHE A 116 -5.73 2.70 8.23
C PHE A 116 -6.65 3.04 9.41
N MET A 117 -6.43 2.42 10.57
CA MET A 117 -7.23 2.73 11.77
C MET A 117 -7.03 4.17 12.23
N ARG A 118 -5.81 4.72 12.16
CA ARG A 118 -5.53 6.13 12.49
C ARG A 118 -6.17 7.11 11.53
N SER A 119 -6.29 6.76 10.26
CA SER A 119 -6.84 7.64 9.21
C SER A 119 -8.36 7.57 9.10
N THR A 120 -8.94 6.38 9.24
CA THR A 120 -10.39 6.16 9.08
C THR A 120 -11.16 6.09 10.38
N GLY A 121 -10.49 5.79 11.50
CA GLY A 121 -11.14 5.50 12.78
C GLY A 121 -11.80 4.11 12.84
N HIS A 122 -11.64 3.28 11.81
CA HIS A 122 -12.27 1.97 11.70
C HIS A 122 -11.27 0.82 11.72
N ILE A 123 -11.73 -0.34 12.18
CA ILE A 123 -11.00 -1.61 12.05
C ILE A 123 -11.55 -2.31 10.79
N PRO A 124 -10.70 -2.58 9.79
CA PRO A 124 -11.12 -3.28 8.58
C PRO A 124 -11.30 -4.78 8.79
#